data_AF-A0A5N6W6U2-F1
#
_entry.id   AF-A0A5N6W6U2-F1
#
_cell.length_a   1.000
_cell.length_b   1.000
_cell.length_c   1.000
_cell.angle_alpha   90.00
_cell.angle_beta   90.00
_cell.angle_gamma   90.00
#
_symmetry.space_group_name_H-M   'P 1'
#
loop_
_entity.id
_entity.type
_entity.pdbx_description
1 polymer ?
#
loop_
_entity_poly.entity_id
_entity_poly.type
_entity_poly.pdbx_seq_one_letter_code
_entity_poly.pdbx_strand_id
1 'polypeptide(L)'
;MTRRPKELYPPRDASDAEIDERTHNNPVPDPEDQSAELPSPRTSFTLPSPEEMDRMAHSEDPAERARGQTQQCYQTQLMLLEQQYKRYKMVMERERKDPESSSS
;
A
#
# COMPACT_ATOMS: atom_id res chain seq x y z
N MET A 1 12.33 -2.93 -45.84
CA MET A 1 11.11 -2.35 -45.23
C MET A 1 11.06 -2.79 -43.77
N THR A 2 11.43 -1.93 -42.83
CA THR A 2 11.42 -2.22 -41.38
C THR A 2 10.11 -1.73 -40.77
N ARG A 3 9.33 -2.63 -40.15
CA ARG A 3 8.09 -2.29 -39.45
C ARG A 3 8.42 -1.68 -38.08
N ARG A 4 7.83 -0.53 -37.75
CA ARG A 4 8.01 0.16 -36.45
C ARG A 4 7.44 -0.70 -35.30
N PRO A 5 8.02 -0.64 -34.08
CA PRO A 5 7.44 -1.29 -32.92
C PRO A 5 6.13 -0.61 -32.51
N LYS A 6 5.16 -1.41 -32.05
CA LYS A 6 3.86 -0.94 -31.56
C LYS A 6 4.08 -0.17 -30.25
N GLU A 7 3.55 1.05 -30.19
CA GLU A 7 3.60 1.92 -29.02
C GLU A 7 2.97 1.22 -27.81
N LEU A 8 3.67 1.29 -26.67
CA LEU A 8 3.42 0.51 -25.45
C LEU A 8 2.59 1.27 -24.41
N TYR A 9 1.90 2.34 -24.80
CA TYR A 9 1.05 3.11 -23.90
C TYR A 9 -0.30 3.41 -24.56
N PRO A 10 -1.42 3.34 -23.81
CA PRO A 10 -2.69 3.87 -24.29
C PRO A 10 -2.60 5.38 -24.49
N PRO A 11 -3.36 5.98 -25.43
CA PRO A 11 -3.54 7.42 -25.50
C PRO A 11 -4.00 7.93 -24.13
N ARG A 12 -3.35 8.96 -23.60
CA ARG A 12 -3.86 9.68 -22.44
C ARG A 12 -5.17 10.33 -22.86
N ASP A 13 -6.29 9.81 -22.39
CA ASP A 13 -7.57 10.53 -22.49
C ASP A 13 -7.39 11.90 -21.83
N ALA A 14 -7.77 12.93 -22.56
CA ALA A 14 -7.59 14.34 -22.24
C ALA A 14 -8.59 14.82 -21.17
N SER A 15 -8.60 14.16 -20.03
CA SER A 15 -9.35 14.57 -18.85
C SER A 15 -8.39 14.94 -17.72
N ASP A 16 -7.45 15.84 -18.03
CA ASP A 16 -6.68 16.57 -17.03
C ASP A 16 -7.61 17.68 -16.53
N ALA A 17 -8.44 17.37 -15.53
CA ALA A 17 -9.17 18.39 -14.82
C ALA A 17 -8.14 19.13 -13.94
N GLU A 18 -7.54 20.18 -14.50
CA GLU A 18 -6.88 21.24 -13.72
C GLU A 18 -7.85 21.69 -12.63
N ILE A 19 -7.57 21.29 -11.39
CA ILE A 19 -8.21 21.85 -10.21
C ILE A 19 -7.68 23.29 -10.08
N ASP A 20 -8.50 24.25 -10.50
CA ASP A 20 -8.26 25.68 -10.33
C ASP A 20 -8.20 26.01 -8.83
N GLU A 21 -6.99 26.27 -8.31
CA GLU A 21 -6.72 26.67 -6.91
C GLU A 21 -7.18 28.10 -6.58
N ARG A 22 -8.27 28.59 -7.21
CA ARG A 22 -8.70 29.97 -7.06
C ARG A 22 -10.18 30.15 -6.78
N THR A 23 -10.67 29.55 -5.69
CA THR A 23 -11.87 30.08 -5.02
C THR A 23 -11.83 29.88 -3.51
N HIS A 24 -10.85 30.49 -2.85
CA HIS A 24 -10.90 30.71 -1.39
C HIS A 24 -11.67 32.01 -1.12
N ASN A 25 -13.00 31.96 -1.19
CA ASN A 25 -13.85 33.02 -0.63
C ASN A 25 -15.25 32.44 -0.37
N ASN A 26 -15.43 31.82 0.79
CA ASN A 26 -16.74 31.74 1.43
C ASN A 26 -16.62 32.30 2.85
N PRO A 27 -17.51 33.21 3.26
CA PRO A 27 -17.43 33.87 4.56
C PRO A 27 -17.77 32.86 5.66
N VAL A 28 -16.95 32.87 6.72
CA VAL A 28 -17.21 32.14 7.96
C VAL A 28 -18.53 32.64 8.56
N PRO A 29 -19.56 31.80 8.78
CA PRO A 29 -20.68 32.18 9.61
C PRO A 29 -20.26 32.08 11.08
N ASP A 30 -20.51 33.16 11.81
CA ASP A 30 -20.36 33.30 13.26
C ASP A 30 -21.01 32.12 14.01
N PRO A 31 -20.38 31.53 15.04
CA PRO A 31 -21.00 30.50 15.85
C PRO A 31 -21.76 31.14 17.01
N GLU A 32 -22.84 31.88 16.72
CA GLU A 32 -23.78 32.31 17.75
C GLU A 32 -25.14 31.63 17.56
N ASP A 33 -25.48 30.84 18.58
CA ASP A 33 -26.82 30.48 19.00
C ASP A 33 -27.69 29.61 18.08
N GLN A 34 -27.42 28.30 18.11
CA GLN A 34 -28.46 27.28 17.88
C GLN A 34 -28.40 26.21 18.97
N SER A 35 -28.81 26.60 20.18
CA SER A 35 -29.40 25.68 21.14
C SER A 35 -30.74 25.17 20.58
N ALA A 36 -30.68 24.35 19.53
CA ALA A 36 -31.78 23.51 19.10
C ALA A 36 -31.32 22.07 19.35
N GLU A 37 -31.79 21.55 20.46
CA GLU A 37 -31.66 20.17 20.91
C GLU A 37 -32.20 19.22 19.83
N LEU A 38 -31.37 18.89 18.84
CA LEU A 38 -31.59 17.73 18.00
C LEU A 38 -31.38 16.51 18.90
N PRO A 39 -32.32 15.56 18.98
CA PRO A 39 -32.08 14.33 19.71
C PRO A 39 -30.91 13.63 19.03
N SER A 40 -29.75 13.68 19.69
CA SER A 40 -28.59 12.90 19.32
C SER A 40 -29.05 11.46 19.17
N PRO A 41 -28.99 10.84 17.97
CA PRO A 41 -29.33 9.44 17.84
C PRO A 41 -28.32 8.73 18.72
N ARG A 42 -28.77 8.22 19.86
CA ARG A 42 -28.03 7.27 20.68
C ARG A 42 -27.57 6.17 19.72
N THR A 43 -26.34 6.25 19.25
CA THR A 43 -25.69 5.15 18.55
C THR A 43 -25.37 4.16 19.65
N SER A 44 -26.36 3.33 19.99
CA SER A 44 -26.16 2.17 20.83
C SER A 44 -25.09 1.34 20.15
N PHE A 45 -23.87 1.34 20.69
CA PHE A 45 -22.82 0.47 20.19
C PHE A 45 -23.22 -0.96 20.56
N THR A 46 -23.77 -1.67 19.60
CA THR A 46 -24.05 -3.10 19.72
C THR A 46 -22.86 -3.83 19.12
N LEU A 47 -22.20 -4.66 19.93
CA LEU A 47 -21.19 -5.58 19.42
C LEU A 47 -21.84 -6.51 18.39
N PRO A 48 -21.22 -6.71 17.22
CA PRO A 48 -21.75 -7.61 16.21
C PRO A 48 -21.89 -9.03 16.77
N SER A 49 -22.95 -9.73 16.39
CA SER A 49 -23.16 -11.14 16.74
C SER A 49 -21.98 -11.98 16.23
N PRO A 50 -21.62 -13.09 16.89
CA PRO A 50 -20.69 -14.07 16.35
C PRO A 50 -20.96 -14.44 14.88
N GLU A 51 -22.23 -14.57 14.47
CA GLU A 51 -22.56 -14.85 13.07
C GLU A 51 -22.29 -13.66 12.13
N GLU A 52 -22.41 -12.44 12.62
CA GLU A 52 -22.11 -11.22 11.83
C GLU A 52 -20.60 -11.02 11.68
N MET A 53 -19.83 -11.33 12.72
CA MET A 53 -18.37 -11.36 12.66
C MET A 53 -17.87 -12.44 11.69
N ASP A 54 -18.50 -13.62 11.71
CA ASP A 54 -18.18 -14.71 10.80
C ASP A 54 -18.48 -14.35 9.33
N ARG A 55 -19.63 -13.70 9.07
CA ARG A 55 -19.98 -13.17 7.74
C ARG A 55 -19.01 -12.10 7.26
N MET A 56 -18.54 -11.22 8.14
CA MET A 56 -17.53 -10.21 7.81
C MET A 56 -16.16 -10.82 7.52
N ALA A 57 -15.78 -11.89 8.22
CA ALA A 57 -14.55 -12.64 7.95
C ALA A 57 -14.63 -13.43 6.62
N HIS A 58 -15.84 -13.85 6.24
CA HIS A 58 -16.09 -14.60 5.00
C HIS A 58 -16.50 -13.73 3.81
N SER A 59 -16.74 -12.42 4.01
CA SER A 59 -17.02 -11.47 2.92
C SER A 59 -15.77 -11.02 2.15
N GLU A 60 -14.58 -11.42 2.61
CA GLU A 60 -13.34 -11.12 1.91
C GLU A 60 -13.32 -11.80 0.53
N ASP A 61 -13.14 -10.99 -0.52
CA ASP A 61 -13.10 -11.46 -1.90
C ASP A 61 -12.00 -12.53 -2.05
N PRO A 62 -12.34 -13.74 -2.54
CA PRO A 62 -11.34 -14.78 -2.81
C PRO A 62 -10.15 -14.29 -3.64
N ALA A 63 -10.37 -13.33 -4.56
CA ALA A 63 -9.30 -12.74 -5.35
C ALA A 63 -8.37 -11.85 -4.49
N GLU A 64 -8.92 -11.06 -3.56
CA GLU A 64 -8.11 -10.27 -2.63
C GLU A 64 -7.28 -11.16 -1.70
N ARG A 65 -7.86 -12.23 -1.18
CA ARG A 65 -7.14 -13.21 -0.37
C ARG A 65 -5.98 -13.85 -1.14
N ALA A 66 -6.21 -14.28 -2.39
CA ALA A 66 -5.18 -14.86 -3.23
C ALA A 66 -4.05 -13.86 -3.55
N ARG A 67 -4.40 -12.58 -3.78
CA ARG A 67 -3.42 -11.50 -3.96
C ARG A 67 -2.61 -11.27 -2.69
N GLY A 68 -3.25 -11.25 -1.52
CA GLY A 68 -2.58 -11.11 -0.22
C GLY A 68 -1.58 -12.23 0.05
N GLN A 69 -1.96 -13.49 -0.19
CA GLN A 69 -1.06 -14.65 -0.05
C GLN A 69 0.12 -14.56 -1.03
N THR A 70 -0.14 -14.17 -2.28
CA THR A 70 0.90 -14.00 -3.30
C THR A 70 1.88 -12.91 -2.89
N GLN A 71 1.39 -11.78 -2.37
CA GLN A 71 2.23 -10.69 -1.88
C GLN A 71 3.11 -11.12 -0.71
N GLN A 72 2.54 -11.86 0.26
CA GLN A 72 3.31 -12.41 1.39
C GLN A 72 4.41 -13.38 0.92
N CYS A 73 4.12 -14.19 -0.11
CA CYS A 73 5.11 -15.08 -0.70
C CYS A 73 6.28 -14.28 -1.29
N TYR A 74 6.00 -13.23 -2.07
CA TYR A 74 7.04 -12.38 -2.64
C TYR A 74 7.86 -11.65 -1.58
N GLN A 75 7.22 -11.12 -0.53
CA GLN A 75 7.93 -10.48 0.58
C GLN A 75 8.89 -11.45 1.27
N THR A 76 8.44 -12.69 1.49
CA THR A 76 9.27 -13.74 2.10
C THR A 76 10.45 -14.11 1.21
N GLN A 77 10.22 -14.27 -0.10
CA GLN A 77 11.31 -14.56 -1.05
C GLN A 77 12.36 -13.45 -1.08
N LEU A 78 11.94 -12.18 -1.08
CA LEU A 78 12.85 -11.03 -1.06
C LEU A 78 13.70 -11.02 0.23
N MET A 79 13.08 -11.27 1.39
CA MET A 79 13.80 -11.34 2.66
C MET A 79 14.86 -12.46 2.67
N LEU A 80 14.51 -13.64 2.16
CA LEU A 80 15.44 -14.77 2.08
C LEU A 80 16.61 -14.48 1.12
N LEU A 81 16.31 -13.85 -0.03
CA LEU A 81 17.32 -13.45 -1.00
C LEU A 81 18.28 -12.41 -0.41
N GLU A 82 17.76 -11.41 0.30
CA GLU A 82 18.58 -10.41 0.99
C GLU A 82 19.52 -11.06 2.01
N GLN A 83 19.01 -12.03 2.79
CA GLN A 83 19.84 -12.76 3.75
C GLN A 83 20.93 -13.58 3.06
N GLN A 84 20.63 -14.24 1.95
CA GLN A 84 21.60 -14.98 1.17
C GLN A 84 22.67 -14.06 0.57
N TYR A 85 22.27 -12.90 0.05
CA TYR A 85 23.19 -11.90 -0.49
C TYR A 85 24.14 -11.37 0.60
N LYS A 86 23.62 -11.07 1.82
CA LYS A 86 24.45 -10.68 2.95
C LYS A 86 25.50 -11.73 3.29
N ARG A 87 25.13 -13.02 3.35
CA ARG A 87 26.07 -14.12 3.57
C ARG A 87 27.14 -14.20 2.48
N TYR A 88 26.73 -14.16 1.22
CA TYR A 88 27.65 -14.19 0.09
C TYR A 88 28.67 -13.04 0.18
N LYS A 89 28.19 -11.82 0.43
CA LYS A 89 29.06 -10.65 0.57
C LYS A 89 30.08 -10.81 1.69
N MET A 90 29.67 -11.32 2.85
CA MET A 90 30.59 -11.58 3.98
C MET A 90 31.68 -12.60 3.61
N VAL A 91 31.32 -13.68 2.91
CA VAL A 91 32.30 -14.69 2.45
C VAL A 91 33.30 -14.06 1.48
N MET A 92 32.81 -13.33 0.47
CA MET A 92 33.66 -12.68 -0.53
C MET A 92 34.58 -11.62 0.08
N GLU A 93 34.12 -10.88 1.08
CA GLU A 93 34.96 -9.90 1.78
C GLU A 93 36.04 -10.57 2.65
N ARG A 94 35.76 -11.73 3.23
CA ARG A 94 36.74 -12.52 3.99
C ARG A 94 37.82 -13.08 3.07
N GLU A 95 37.43 -13.71 1.97
CA GLU A 95 38.36 -14.26 0.97
C GLU A 95 39.26 -13.18 0.36
N ARG A 96 38.73 -11.97 0.16
CA ARG A 96 39.54 -10.82 -0.32
C ARG A 96 40.52 -10.28 0.72
N LYS A 97 40.29 -10.52 2.02
CA LYS A 97 41.16 -10.06 3.11
C LYS A 97 42.20 -11.11 3.55
N ASP A 98 42.08 -12.35 3.08
CA ASP A 98 43.01 -13.45 3.40
C ASP A 98 44.16 -13.74 2.38
N PRO A 99 44.60 -12.85 1.45
CA PRO A 99 45.76 -13.18 0.60
C PRO A 99 47.14 -12.94 1.27
N GLU A 100 47.22 -12.33 2.46
CA GLU A 100 48.51 -11.89 3.05
C GLU A 100 48.91 -12.54 4.39
N SER A 101 48.17 -13.53 4.92
CA SER A 101 48.52 -14.17 6.21
C SER A 101 49.02 -15.62 6.10
N SER A 102 49.32 -16.13 4.91
CA SER A 102 49.95 -17.45 4.69
C SER A 102 51.40 -17.39 4.20
N SER A 103 52.14 -16.32 4.55
CA SER A 103 53.60 -16.30 4.42
C SER A 103 54.22 -15.42 5.51
N SER A 104 54.45 -16.00 6.69
CA SER A 104 55.65 -15.81 7.53
C SER A 104 55.58 -16.72 8.76
#